data_AF-A0A914B8K3-F1
#
_entry.id   AF-A0A914B8K3-F1
#
_cell.length_a   1.000
_cell.length_b   1.000
_cell.length_c   1.000
_cell.angle_alpha   90.00
_cell.angle_beta   90.00
_cell.angle_gamma   90.00
#
_symmetry.space_group_name_H-M   'P 1'
#
loop_
_entity.id
_entity.type
_entity.pdbx_description
1 polymer ?
#
loop_
_entity_poly.entity_id
_entity_poly.type
_entity_poly.pdbx_seq_one_letter_code
_entity_poly.pdbx_strand_id
1 'polypeptide(L)'
;MSCYMGQEPDPFSGRYRWVIPVKNPCQCKEVHVGSLNTRAPSRPFNVTYYDTFLRSSDPMEIGTFLNCTQTGTASSDYPVINEHGARWRLFWWWTGTVWPGKDVVNDVLQDEYGDCESSAPYCFSRLPGELQESSSEMLGIDSAGNVYRWTFNPSNDVAHAVWQAFHDHQETKVTDGNEWSPVTVAGLAPIKRQDSFHYREEHGVKSLQIDDDNCDCYTSLSLGHGMCFDGHTPGSENVYGVDLLYDIDCQEPIPSNSLRLYFRDDDECATVTCPIGYHCVDGVNSFTCVPSKE
;
A
#
# COMPACT_ATOMS: atom_id res chain seq x y z
N MET A 1 -4.80 -11.63 -12.90
CA MET A 1 -5.62 -11.72 -14.13
C MET A 1 -5.33 -13.04 -14.84
N SER A 2 -6.31 -13.73 -15.41
CA SER A 2 -6.04 -14.90 -16.27
C SER A 2 -5.63 -14.43 -17.66
N CYS A 3 -4.49 -14.92 -18.15
CA CYS A 3 -3.90 -14.53 -19.42
C CYS A 3 -3.89 -15.69 -20.41
N TYR A 4 -3.89 -15.37 -21.71
CA TYR A 4 -3.87 -16.36 -22.78
C TYR A 4 -2.65 -16.14 -23.67
N MET A 5 -1.75 -17.12 -23.70
CA MET A 5 -0.56 -17.09 -24.54
C MET A 5 -0.87 -17.70 -25.90
N GLY A 6 -0.90 -16.88 -26.93
CA GLY A 6 -1.14 -17.30 -28.32
C GLY A 6 0.14 -17.40 -29.13
N GLN A 7 0.03 -17.89 -30.36
CA GLN A 7 1.10 -17.80 -31.36
C GLN A 7 0.75 -16.82 -32.46
N GLU A 8 1.72 -16.02 -32.89
CA GLU A 8 1.56 -15.15 -34.06
C GLU A 8 2.91 -14.89 -34.74
N PRO A 9 2.93 -14.43 -36.01
CA PRO A 9 4.18 -14.11 -36.68
C PRO A 9 4.83 -12.87 -36.05
N ASP A 10 6.05 -13.03 -35.56
CA ASP A 10 6.90 -11.95 -35.06
C ASP A 10 7.18 -10.94 -36.19
N PRO A 11 6.84 -9.65 -36.04
CA PRO A 11 7.00 -8.62 -37.07
C PRO A 11 8.44 -8.48 -37.58
N PHE A 12 9.43 -8.83 -36.76
CA PHE A 12 10.84 -8.68 -37.11
C PHE A 12 11.42 -9.91 -37.82
N SER A 13 11.06 -11.11 -37.35
CA SER A 13 11.63 -12.36 -37.86
C SER A 13 10.73 -13.10 -38.85
N GLY A 14 9.43 -12.79 -38.89
CA GLY A 14 8.42 -13.50 -39.66
C GLY A 14 8.13 -14.92 -39.15
N ARG A 15 8.77 -15.35 -38.06
CA ARG A 15 8.57 -16.67 -37.45
C ARG A 15 7.39 -16.63 -36.49
N TYR A 16 6.66 -17.74 -36.38
CA TYR A 16 5.67 -17.89 -35.34
C TYR A 16 6.36 -17.97 -33.98
N ARG A 17 6.03 -17.02 -33.11
CA ARG A 17 6.52 -16.94 -31.73
C ARG A 17 5.34 -16.81 -30.78
N TRP A 18 5.58 -17.17 -29.53
CA TRP A 18 4.55 -17.09 -28.50
C TRP A 18 4.44 -15.67 -27.96
N VAL A 19 3.22 -15.26 -27.63
CA VAL A 19 2.93 -13.90 -27.16
C VAL A 19 1.80 -13.92 -26.14
N ILE A 20 1.92 -13.09 -25.10
CA ILE A 20 0.80 -12.74 -24.23
C ILE A 20 0.35 -11.33 -24.62
N PRO A 21 -0.82 -11.16 -25.28
CA PRO A 21 -1.22 -9.90 -25.88
C PRO A 21 -1.87 -8.95 -24.86
N VAL A 22 -1.16 -8.67 -23.76
CA VAL A 22 -1.60 -7.76 -22.70
C VAL A 22 -0.53 -6.70 -22.46
N LYS A 23 -0.95 -5.51 -22.00
CA LYS A 23 -0.04 -4.36 -21.79
C LYS A 23 1.03 -4.64 -20.73
N ASN A 24 0.65 -5.31 -19.64
CA ASN A 24 1.57 -5.70 -18.56
C ASN A 24 1.42 -7.21 -18.28
N PRO A 25 2.28 -8.07 -18.86
CA PRO A 25 2.23 -9.52 -18.63
C PRO A 25 2.48 -9.93 -17.18
N CYS A 26 3.11 -9.08 -16.36
CA CYS A 26 3.40 -9.40 -14.96
C CYS A 26 2.16 -9.41 -14.06
N GLN A 27 1.00 -8.94 -14.55
CA GLN A 27 -0.28 -9.03 -13.84
C GLN A 27 -0.99 -10.39 -14.05
N CYS A 28 -0.40 -11.29 -14.83
CA CYS A 28 -0.92 -12.63 -15.06
C CYS A 28 -0.79 -13.49 -13.79
N LYS A 29 -1.92 -13.92 -13.21
CA LYS A 29 -1.98 -14.88 -12.11
C LYS A 29 -2.08 -16.33 -12.63
N GLU A 30 -2.53 -16.48 -13.87
CA GLU A 30 -2.59 -17.75 -14.60
C GLU A 30 -2.29 -17.50 -16.07
N VAL A 31 -1.59 -18.43 -16.72
CA VAL A 31 -1.33 -18.42 -18.15
C VAL A 31 -1.90 -19.68 -18.78
N HIS A 32 -2.87 -19.48 -19.67
CA HIS A 32 -3.55 -20.52 -20.44
C HIS A 32 -3.05 -20.50 -21.89
N VAL A 33 -3.24 -21.62 -22.59
CA VAL A 33 -2.96 -21.67 -24.02
C VAL A 33 -4.06 -20.93 -24.78
N GLY A 34 -3.66 -19.97 -25.59
CA GLY A 34 -4.53 -19.16 -26.44
C GLY A 34 -4.62 -19.67 -27.88
N SER A 35 -5.04 -18.77 -28.77
CA SER A 35 -5.22 -19.06 -30.19
C SER A 35 -3.95 -18.89 -31.02
N LEU A 36 -3.96 -19.45 -32.23
CA LEU A 36 -3.00 -19.18 -33.29
C LEU A 36 -3.53 -18.05 -34.18
N ASN A 37 -2.82 -16.94 -34.27
CA ASN A 37 -3.10 -15.84 -35.18
C ASN A 37 -2.20 -15.95 -36.41
N THR A 38 -2.78 -16.03 -37.60
CA THR A 38 -2.02 -16.11 -38.86
C THR A 38 -1.40 -14.78 -39.29
N ARG A 39 -1.71 -13.70 -38.58
CA ARG A 39 -1.18 -12.34 -38.75
C ARG A 39 -1.08 -11.67 -37.39
N ALA A 40 -0.03 -10.89 -37.15
CA ALA A 40 0.09 -10.07 -35.94
C ALA A 40 -0.99 -8.97 -35.96
N PRO A 41 -1.92 -8.95 -34.99
CA PRO A 41 -2.90 -7.87 -34.84
C PRO A 41 -2.22 -6.52 -34.58
N SER A 42 -2.82 -5.45 -35.11
CA SER A 42 -2.45 -4.09 -34.70
C SER A 42 -2.88 -3.87 -33.25
N ARG A 43 -1.96 -3.45 -32.39
CA ARG A 43 -2.20 -3.21 -30.96
C ARG A 43 -1.70 -1.81 -30.58
N PRO A 44 -2.35 -1.14 -29.61
CA PRO A 44 -1.92 0.16 -29.11
C PRO A 44 -0.72 0.08 -28.13
N PHE A 45 -0.13 -1.11 -27.98
CA PHE A 45 1.03 -1.36 -27.11
C PHE A 45 1.94 -2.42 -27.75
N ASN A 46 3.21 -2.41 -27.33
CA ASN A 46 4.19 -3.41 -27.73
C ASN A 46 4.01 -4.69 -26.93
N VAL A 47 4.31 -5.81 -27.56
CA VAL A 47 4.26 -7.14 -26.95
C VAL A 47 5.64 -7.80 -27.01
N THR A 48 5.91 -8.67 -26.04
CA THR A 48 7.13 -9.46 -25.99
C THR A 48 6.90 -10.81 -26.67
N TYR A 49 7.83 -11.21 -27.53
CA TYR A 49 7.81 -12.49 -28.22
C TYR A 49 8.75 -13.49 -27.55
N TYR A 50 8.22 -14.70 -27.30
CA TYR A 50 8.91 -15.79 -26.62
C TYR A 50 9.11 -16.98 -27.55
N ASP A 51 10.22 -17.69 -27.38
CA ASP A 51 10.55 -18.88 -28.19
C ASP A 51 9.89 -20.16 -27.64
N THR A 52 9.55 -20.16 -26.36
CA THR A 52 8.85 -21.25 -25.68
C THR A 52 7.49 -20.78 -25.18
N PHE A 53 6.62 -21.72 -24.84
CA PHE A 53 5.31 -21.42 -24.25
C PHE A 53 5.32 -21.71 -22.75
N LEU A 54 4.47 -21.01 -22.02
CA LEU A 54 4.15 -21.29 -20.64
C LEU A 54 2.67 -21.60 -20.51
N ARG A 55 2.34 -22.68 -19.80
CA ARG A 55 1.00 -22.91 -19.26
C ARG A 55 1.17 -23.21 -17.78
N SER A 56 0.80 -22.26 -16.93
CA SER A 56 0.99 -22.38 -15.49
C SER A 56 -0.07 -21.59 -14.75
N SER A 57 -0.39 -22.06 -13.55
CA SER A 57 -1.13 -21.32 -12.53
C SER A 57 -0.25 -21.03 -11.31
N ASP A 58 1.06 -21.30 -11.41
CA ASP A 58 2.05 -20.97 -10.38
C ASP A 58 2.59 -19.55 -10.65
N PRO A 59 2.30 -18.57 -9.77
CA PRO A 59 2.78 -17.19 -9.92
C PRO A 59 4.30 -17.07 -10.03
N MET A 60 5.05 -17.97 -9.38
CA MET A 60 6.51 -17.94 -9.39
C MET A 60 7.04 -18.38 -10.76
N GLU A 61 6.51 -19.48 -11.31
CA GLU A 61 6.87 -19.96 -12.64
C GLU A 61 6.52 -18.90 -13.71
N ILE A 62 5.35 -18.26 -13.58
CA ILE A 62 4.89 -17.17 -14.45
C ILE A 62 5.83 -15.97 -14.36
N GLY A 63 6.15 -15.50 -13.15
CA GLY A 63 7.02 -14.35 -12.94
C GLY A 63 8.42 -14.58 -13.48
N THR A 64 9.02 -15.75 -13.21
CA THR A 64 10.34 -16.12 -13.72
C THR A 64 10.34 -16.22 -15.25
N PHE A 65 9.35 -16.87 -15.85
CA PHE A 65 9.26 -17.01 -17.30
C PHE A 65 9.10 -15.67 -18.01
N LEU A 66 8.28 -14.78 -17.46
CA LEU A 66 8.02 -13.46 -18.04
C LEU A 66 9.12 -12.44 -17.74
N ASN A 67 10.16 -12.85 -17.00
CA ASN A 67 11.22 -11.98 -16.48
C ASN A 67 10.64 -10.76 -15.77
N CYS A 68 9.55 -10.98 -15.03
CA CYS A 68 9.01 -9.99 -14.13
C CYS A 68 10.01 -9.85 -13.00
N THR A 69 10.59 -8.66 -12.84
CA THR A 69 11.09 -8.26 -11.53
C THR A 69 9.95 -8.51 -10.57
N GLN A 70 10.13 -9.45 -9.63
CA GLN A 70 9.10 -9.78 -8.65
C GLN A 70 8.83 -8.53 -7.81
N THR A 71 7.87 -7.70 -8.22
CA THR A 71 7.28 -6.63 -7.41
C THR A 71 6.31 -7.26 -6.40
N GLY A 72 6.75 -8.33 -5.74
CA GLY A 72 5.85 -9.24 -5.04
C GLY A 72 6.54 -10.40 -4.32
N THR A 73 7.86 -10.34 -4.10
CA THR A 73 8.27 -10.68 -2.74
C THR A 73 7.67 -9.57 -1.88
N ALA A 74 6.72 -9.89 -1.00
CA ALA A 74 6.58 -9.10 0.21
C ALA A 74 8.00 -8.83 0.68
N SER A 75 8.45 -7.58 0.65
CA SER A 75 9.83 -7.30 1.01
C SER A 75 9.98 -7.85 2.43
N SER A 76 10.78 -8.90 2.58
CA SER A 76 11.17 -9.45 3.87
C SER A 76 11.86 -8.39 4.74
N ASP A 77 12.13 -7.21 4.17
CA ASP A 77 12.90 -6.14 4.77
C ASP A 77 12.02 -5.13 5.50
N TYR A 78 10.69 -5.15 5.32
CA TYR A 78 9.81 -4.22 6.04
C TYR A 78 9.69 -4.66 7.51
N PRO A 79 10.02 -3.79 8.48
CA PRO A 79 10.05 -4.16 9.88
C PRO A 79 8.74 -4.76 10.38
N VAL A 80 8.85 -5.89 11.08
CA VAL A 80 7.74 -6.52 11.79
C VAL A 80 7.94 -6.33 13.29
N ILE A 81 6.87 -5.95 13.99
CA ILE A 81 6.84 -5.83 15.44
C ILE A 81 5.79 -6.76 16.04
N ASN A 82 6.03 -7.20 17.27
CA ASN A 82 5.03 -7.90 18.07
C ASN A 82 4.59 -6.95 19.17
N GLU A 83 3.39 -6.40 19.02
CA GLU A 83 2.85 -5.41 19.95
C GLU A 83 1.42 -5.78 20.34
N HIS A 84 1.17 -5.70 21.64
CA HIS A 84 -0.16 -5.92 22.23
C HIS A 84 -0.85 -7.23 21.82
N GLY A 85 -0.07 -8.32 21.74
CA GLY A 85 -0.58 -9.67 21.45
C GLY A 85 -0.84 -9.94 19.96
N ALA A 86 -0.29 -9.09 19.09
CA ALA A 86 -0.48 -9.14 17.66
C ALA A 86 0.85 -8.88 16.95
N ARG A 87 0.97 -9.45 15.75
CA ARG A 87 2.09 -9.22 14.85
C ARG A 87 1.67 -8.18 13.82
N TRP A 88 2.53 -7.19 13.61
CA TRP A 88 2.25 -6.01 12.80
C TRP A 88 3.42 -5.76 11.86
N ARG A 89 3.13 -5.54 10.57
CA ARG A 89 4.15 -5.23 9.57
C ARG A 89 4.03 -3.79 9.13
N LEU A 90 5.17 -3.11 9.11
CA LEU A 90 5.27 -1.71 8.69
C LEU A 90 4.83 -1.59 7.23
N PHE A 91 4.15 -0.51 6.86
CA PHE A 91 3.95 -0.16 5.45
C PHE A 91 4.19 1.33 5.17
N TRP A 92 4.06 2.20 6.17
CA TRP A 92 4.20 3.64 5.98
C TRP A 92 5.00 4.24 7.15
N TRP A 93 5.93 5.17 6.87
CA TRP A 93 6.65 5.86 7.94
C TRP A 93 7.21 7.23 7.55
N TRP A 94 7.39 8.05 8.58
CA TRP A 94 8.10 9.34 8.54
C TRP A 94 8.93 9.50 9.82
N THR A 95 10.22 9.86 9.71
CA THR A 95 11.11 9.98 10.88
C THR A 95 11.50 11.42 11.26
N GLY A 96 10.69 12.42 10.92
CA GLY A 96 10.80 13.74 11.56
C GLY A 96 12.01 14.60 11.16
N THR A 97 12.54 14.48 9.94
CA THR A 97 13.75 15.22 9.53
C THR A 97 13.43 16.50 8.75
N VAL A 98 13.37 16.42 7.43
CA VAL A 98 13.09 17.54 6.52
C VAL A 98 12.27 17.00 5.38
N TRP A 99 11.06 17.55 5.16
CA TRP A 99 10.20 17.10 4.06
C TRP A 99 11.01 17.10 2.74
N PRO A 100 10.94 16.04 1.92
CA PRO A 100 11.77 15.90 0.70
C PRO A 100 11.56 17.00 -0.36
N GLY A 101 10.59 17.89 -0.14
CA GLY A 101 10.14 18.90 -1.07
C GLY A 101 8.96 18.37 -1.89
N LYS A 102 7.99 19.25 -2.17
CA LYS A 102 6.77 18.87 -2.91
C LYS A 102 7.01 18.45 -4.36
N ASP A 103 8.15 18.82 -4.93
CA ASP A 103 8.55 18.38 -6.28
C ASP A 103 9.08 16.93 -6.29
N VAL A 104 9.41 16.38 -5.11
CA VAL A 104 9.91 15.00 -4.94
C VAL A 104 8.81 14.11 -4.37
N VAL A 105 8.12 14.58 -3.33
CA VAL A 105 6.95 13.92 -2.75
C VAL A 105 5.79 14.88 -2.82
N ASN A 106 4.86 14.58 -3.73
CA ASN A 106 3.60 15.30 -3.88
C ASN A 106 2.39 14.48 -3.43
N ASP A 107 2.59 13.33 -2.78
CA ASP A 107 1.52 12.46 -2.34
C ASP A 107 1.99 11.57 -1.18
N VAL A 108 1.27 11.64 -0.04
CA VAL A 108 1.55 10.83 1.17
C VAL A 108 1.27 9.34 0.99
N LEU A 109 0.65 8.95 -0.12
CA LEU A 109 0.35 7.58 -0.51
C LEU A 109 0.88 7.29 -1.92
N GLN A 110 2.00 7.90 -2.34
CA GLN A 110 2.53 7.80 -3.70
C GLN A 110 2.97 6.38 -4.11
N ASP A 111 3.54 5.60 -3.18
CA ASP A 111 4.28 4.36 -3.47
C ASP A 111 3.39 3.10 -3.31
N GLU A 112 3.65 2.04 -4.07
CA GLU A 112 3.04 0.73 -3.79
C GLU A 112 3.75 0.08 -2.60
N TYR A 113 3.04 -0.81 -1.91
CA TYR A 113 3.64 -1.58 -0.83
C TYR A 113 4.85 -2.38 -1.33
N GLY A 114 6.01 -2.18 -0.67
CA GLY A 114 7.25 -2.86 -1.03
C GLY A 114 8.20 -2.04 -1.91
N ASP A 115 7.77 -0.89 -2.44
CA ASP A 115 8.60 -0.05 -3.31
C ASP A 115 9.70 0.72 -2.56
N CYS A 116 9.46 1.06 -1.29
CA CYS A 116 10.43 1.79 -0.47
C CYS A 116 11.59 0.91 -0.01
N GLU A 117 12.77 1.51 0.14
CA GLU A 117 13.89 0.90 0.85
C GLU A 117 13.62 0.91 2.37
N SER A 118 13.77 -0.22 3.05
CA SER A 118 13.48 -0.34 4.50
C SER A 118 14.35 0.55 5.40
N SER A 119 15.53 0.97 4.91
CA SER A 119 16.42 1.91 5.60
C SER A 119 16.15 3.38 5.27
N ALA A 120 15.19 3.69 4.39
CA ALA A 120 14.87 5.05 4.02
C ALA A 120 14.30 5.84 5.23
N PRO A 121 14.54 7.16 5.31
CA PRO A 121 13.99 7.99 6.39
C PRO A 121 12.45 8.14 6.33
N TYR A 122 11.85 7.80 5.20
CA TYR A 122 10.41 7.79 5.02
C TYR A 122 10.01 6.74 4.00
N CYS A 123 8.74 6.35 4.06
CA CYS A 123 8.06 5.60 3.02
C CYS A 123 6.59 5.99 3.02
N PHE A 124 6.15 6.48 1.88
CA PHE A 124 4.80 6.98 1.68
C PHE A 124 4.01 5.98 0.83
N SER A 125 4.01 4.73 1.30
CA SER A 125 3.39 3.62 0.57
C SER A 125 1.98 3.30 1.04
N ARG A 126 1.26 2.62 0.15
CA ARG A 126 -0.10 2.12 0.36
C ARG A 126 -0.13 0.80 1.12
N LEU A 127 -1.30 0.42 1.57
CA LEU A 127 -1.55 -0.93 2.07
C LEU A 127 -1.28 -1.97 0.94
N PRO A 128 -0.81 -3.19 1.29
CA PRO A 128 -0.64 -4.26 0.33
C PRO A 128 -1.95 -4.59 -0.41
N GLY A 129 -1.87 -4.80 -1.72
CA GLY A 129 -3.02 -5.08 -2.59
C GLY A 129 -3.71 -6.44 -2.33
N GLU A 130 -3.09 -7.30 -1.52
CA GLU A 130 -3.60 -8.61 -1.11
C GLU A 130 -4.52 -8.54 0.11
N LEU A 131 -4.55 -7.40 0.81
CA LEU A 131 -5.38 -7.24 2.00
C LEU A 131 -6.87 -7.18 1.63
N GLN A 132 -7.71 -7.61 2.58
CA GLN A 132 -9.16 -7.55 2.46
C GLN A 132 -9.71 -6.59 3.51
N GLU A 133 -10.50 -5.61 3.08
CA GLU A 133 -11.01 -4.54 3.94
C GLU A 133 -11.67 -5.06 5.22
N SER A 134 -12.57 -6.04 5.10
CA SER A 134 -13.36 -6.55 6.23
C SER A 134 -12.57 -7.34 7.29
N SER A 135 -11.31 -7.69 7.00
CA SER A 135 -10.45 -8.44 7.91
C SER A 135 -9.12 -7.72 8.22
N SER A 136 -9.00 -6.46 7.82
CA SER A 136 -7.75 -5.70 7.98
C SER A 136 -7.82 -4.78 9.19
N GLU A 137 -6.70 -4.63 9.86
CA GLU A 137 -6.50 -3.64 10.92
C GLU A 137 -5.26 -2.79 10.61
N MET A 138 -5.28 -1.54 11.05
CA MET A 138 -4.16 -0.62 10.99
C MET A 138 -3.73 -0.21 12.39
N LEU A 139 -2.42 -0.15 12.64
CA LEU A 139 -1.83 0.33 13.88
C LEU A 139 -0.97 1.56 13.59
N GLY A 140 -1.15 2.64 14.34
CA GLY A 140 -0.28 3.81 14.30
C GLY A 140 0.53 3.96 15.57
N ILE A 141 1.80 4.35 15.44
CA ILE A 141 2.69 4.67 16.56
C ILE A 141 3.41 5.99 16.27
N ASP A 142 3.22 7.00 17.12
CA ASP A 142 3.87 8.33 16.96
C ASP A 142 5.12 8.51 17.84
N SER A 143 5.83 9.63 17.64
CA SER A 143 6.99 10.05 18.43
C SER A 143 6.68 10.39 19.89
N ALA A 144 5.42 10.64 20.25
CA ALA A 144 5.00 10.90 21.63
C ALA A 144 4.67 9.61 22.40
N GLY A 145 4.66 8.46 21.72
CA GLY A 145 4.36 7.16 22.30
C GLY A 145 2.87 6.84 22.36
N ASN A 146 2.03 7.59 21.64
CA ASN A 146 0.63 7.18 21.44
C ASN A 146 0.58 6.00 20.48
N VAL A 147 -0.34 5.08 20.74
CA VAL A 147 -0.57 3.90 19.93
C VAL A 147 -2.06 3.72 19.69
N TYR A 148 -2.48 3.86 18.44
CA TYR A 148 -3.88 3.72 18.02
C TYR A 148 -4.04 2.54 17.10
N ARG A 149 -5.20 1.86 17.22
CA ARG A 149 -5.58 0.76 16.35
C ARG A 149 -6.95 1.02 15.73
N TRP A 150 -7.03 0.90 14.41
CA TRP A 150 -8.26 0.95 13.65
C TRP A 150 -8.57 -0.42 13.05
N THR A 151 -9.86 -0.75 12.95
CA THR A 151 -10.35 -1.93 12.24
C THR A 151 -11.16 -1.45 11.05
N PHE A 152 -10.80 -1.87 9.84
CA PHE A 152 -11.52 -1.49 8.63
C PHE A 152 -12.90 -2.15 8.56
N ASN A 153 -13.86 -1.47 7.96
CA ASN A 153 -15.23 -1.94 7.84
C ASN A 153 -15.90 -1.33 6.60
N PRO A 154 -16.20 -2.12 5.54
CA PRO A 154 -16.82 -1.62 4.31
C PRO A 154 -18.24 -1.07 4.49
N SER A 155 -18.87 -1.31 5.65
CA SER A 155 -20.19 -0.76 5.98
C SER A 155 -20.12 0.55 6.77
N ASN A 156 -18.93 0.98 7.20
CA ASN A 156 -18.71 2.30 7.78
C ASN A 156 -18.08 3.18 6.68
N ASP A 157 -18.75 4.28 6.34
CA ASP A 157 -18.36 5.18 5.25
C ASP A 157 -17.00 5.86 5.47
N VAL A 158 -16.66 6.26 6.69
CA VAL A 158 -15.34 6.83 7.03
C VAL A 158 -14.26 5.76 6.88
N ALA A 159 -14.46 4.59 7.48
CA ALA A 159 -13.53 3.47 7.37
C ALA A 159 -13.32 3.04 5.91
N HIS A 160 -14.39 3.01 5.12
CA HIS A 160 -14.35 2.64 3.71
C HIS A 160 -13.63 3.70 2.87
N ALA A 161 -13.87 4.99 3.13
CA ALA A 161 -13.15 6.06 2.44
C ALA A 161 -11.64 6.02 2.74
N VAL A 162 -11.27 5.71 4.00
CA VAL A 162 -9.87 5.53 4.42
C VAL A 162 -9.25 4.33 3.71
N TRP A 163 -9.98 3.21 3.62
CA TRP A 163 -9.54 2.04 2.85
C TRP A 163 -9.30 2.40 1.37
N GLN A 164 -10.26 3.07 0.73
CA GLN A 164 -10.14 3.51 -0.65
C GLN A 164 -8.91 4.40 -0.89
N ALA A 165 -8.55 5.26 0.07
CA ALA A 165 -7.33 6.04 0.00
C ALA A 165 -6.08 5.16 0.15
N PHE A 166 -5.94 4.46 1.29
CA PHE A 166 -4.74 3.71 1.63
C PHE A 166 -4.50 2.48 0.77
N HIS A 167 -5.53 1.83 0.24
CA HIS A 167 -5.42 0.60 -0.55
C HIS A 167 -5.64 0.88 -2.05
N ASP A 168 -6.74 1.55 -2.41
CA ASP A 168 -7.14 1.73 -3.82
C ASP A 168 -6.56 3.00 -4.46
N HIS A 169 -5.81 3.80 -3.69
CA HIS A 169 -5.22 5.09 -4.09
C HIS A 169 -6.26 6.10 -4.60
N GLN A 170 -7.47 6.06 -4.05
CA GLN A 170 -8.58 6.89 -4.49
C GLN A 170 -8.74 8.12 -3.58
N GLU A 171 -8.78 9.30 -4.16
CA GLU A 171 -9.19 10.53 -3.46
C GLU A 171 -10.64 10.43 -3.00
N THR A 172 -10.86 10.62 -1.72
CA THR A 172 -12.17 10.51 -1.08
C THR A 172 -12.30 11.58 0.00
N LYS A 173 -13.56 11.95 0.28
CA LYS A 173 -13.93 12.88 1.35
C LYS A 173 -15.25 12.44 1.95
N VAL A 174 -15.30 12.36 3.27
CA VAL A 174 -16.48 12.09 4.09
C VAL A 174 -16.51 13.16 5.17
N THR A 175 -17.67 13.78 5.38
CA THR A 175 -17.90 14.74 6.47
C THR A 175 -19.08 14.24 7.28
N ASP A 176 -18.97 14.24 8.61
CA ASP A 176 -20.04 13.86 9.53
C ASP A 176 -20.65 12.47 9.23
N GLY A 177 -19.80 11.50 8.93
CA GLY A 177 -20.17 10.13 8.60
C GLY A 177 -20.46 9.25 9.83
N ASN A 178 -20.29 7.94 9.66
CA ASN A 178 -20.32 6.99 10.75
C ASN A 178 -18.99 7.00 11.48
N GLU A 179 -19.04 7.25 12.80
CA GLU A 179 -17.86 7.29 13.65
C GLU A 179 -16.95 6.07 13.50
N TRP A 180 -15.68 6.35 13.26
CA TRP A 180 -14.58 5.39 13.12
C TRP A 180 -13.40 5.76 14.03
N SER A 181 -13.71 6.00 15.30
CA SER A 181 -12.72 6.30 16.35
C SER A 181 -11.76 5.12 16.59
N PRO A 182 -10.44 5.36 16.73
CA PRO A 182 -9.48 4.31 17.04
C PRO A 182 -9.70 3.72 18.42
N VAL A 183 -9.30 2.47 18.57
CA VAL A 183 -9.01 1.89 19.89
C VAL A 183 -7.66 2.43 20.36
N THR A 184 -7.67 3.16 21.47
CA THR A 184 -6.44 3.61 22.14
C THR A 184 -5.77 2.45 22.83
N VAL A 185 -4.61 2.05 22.31
CA VAL A 185 -3.80 0.96 22.86
C VAL A 185 -2.81 1.50 23.90
N ALA A 186 -2.21 2.67 23.63
CA ALA A 186 -1.41 3.43 24.57
C ALA A 186 -1.56 4.94 24.30
N GLY A 187 -1.29 5.77 25.31
CA GLY A 187 -1.45 7.22 25.23
C GLY A 187 -2.84 7.70 25.63
N LEU A 188 -3.24 8.85 25.11
CA LEU A 188 -4.56 9.45 25.34
C LEU A 188 -5.52 9.09 24.21
N ALA A 189 -6.82 9.03 24.49
CA ALA A 189 -7.82 8.77 23.47
C ALA A 189 -8.25 10.06 22.77
N PRO A 190 -8.64 10.02 21.47
CA PRO A 190 -9.26 11.16 20.81
C PRO A 190 -10.44 11.68 21.62
N ILE A 191 -10.50 13.00 21.80
CA ILE A 191 -11.56 13.65 22.59
C ILE A 191 -12.80 14.01 21.76
N LYS A 192 -12.71 13.83 20.44
CA LYS A 192 -13.78 14.02 19.47
C LYS A 192 -14.06 12.74 18.71
N ARG A 193 -15.29 12.65 18.20
CA ARG A 193 -15.72 11.55 17.34
C ARG A 193 -14.93 11.66 16.05
N GLN A 194 -14.32 10.57 15.61
CA GLN A 194 -13.59 10.57 14.36
C GLN A 194 -14.55 10.12 13.25
N ASP A 195 -15.37 11.04 12.77
CA ASP A 195 -16.42 10.79 11.76
C ASP A 195 -16.21 11.55 10.45
N SER A 196 -15.04 12.16 10.27
CA SER A 196 -14.67 12.89 9.07
C SER A 196 -13.31 12.41 8.54
N PHE A 197 -13.18 12.43 7.21
CA PHE A 197 -12.00 12.00 6.49
C PHE A 197 -11.85 12.75 5.18
N HIS A 198 -10.62 13.09 4.82
CA HIS A 198 -10.30 13.42 3.44
C HIS A 198 -8.91 12.96 3.02
N TYR A 199 -8.78 12.65 1.74
CA TYR A 199 -7.51 12.46 1.05
C TYR A 199 -7.58 13.23 -0.26
N ARG A 200 -6.84 14.34 -0.34
CA ARG A 200 -6.89 15.30 -1.46
C ARG A 200 -5.60 16.11 -1.58
N GLU A 201 -5.41 16.75 -2.72
CA GLU A 201 -4.34 17.72 -2.90
C GLU A 201 -4.61 19.01 -2.11
N GLU A 202 -3.58 19.47 -1.38
CA GLU A 202 -3.54 20.79 -0.75
C GLU A 202 -2.10 21.33 -0.84
N HIS A 203 -1.94 22.55 -1.37
CA HIS A 203 -0.65 23.24 -1.54
C HIS A 203 0.47 22.43 -2.24
N GLY A 204 0.12 21.53 -3.15
CA GLY A 204 1.00 20.73 -4.00
C GLY A 204 1.34 19.35 -3.45
N VAL A 205 0.75 18.93 -2.33
CA VAL A 205 0.91 17.59 -1.76
C VAL A 205 -0.46 16.99 -1.49
N LYS A 206 -0.73 15.79 -2.01
CA LYS A 206 -1.88 15.00 -1.59
C LYS A 206 -1.67 14.56 -0.15
N SER A 207 -2.57 15.05 0.70
CA SER A 207 -2.51 14.95 2.14
C SER A 207 -3.76 14.23 2.63
N LEU A 208 -3.68 13.67 3.83
CA LEU A 208 -4.74 12.84 4.38
C LEU A 208 -4.97 13.19 5.85
N GLN A 209 -6.23 13.16 6.28
CA GLN A 209 -6.61 13.46 7.66
C GLN A 209 -7.83 12.64 8.09
N ILE A 210 -7.82 12.18 9.33
CA ILE A 210 -8.97 11.60 10.05
C ILE A 210 -9.25 12.50 11.26
N ASP A 211 -10.47 13.04 11.35
CA ASP A 211 -10.88 14.02 12.37
C ASP A 211 -12.40 14.01 12.64
N ASP A 212 -12.91 15.06 13.30
CA ASP A 212 -14.34 15.25 13.56
C ASP A 212 -15.08 16.08 12.51
N ASP A 213 -14.48 17.13 11.93
CA ASP A 213 -15.21 18.06 11.05
C ASP A 213 -14.51 18.42 9.72
N ASN A 214 -13.51 17.65 9.29
CA ASN A 214 -12.60 17.94 8.18
C ASN A 214 -11.76 19.21 8.38
N CYS A 215 -11.36 19.53 9.61
CA CYS A 215 -10.40 20.57 9.98
C CYS A 215 -9.38 20.03 11.00
N ASP A 216 -8.10 20.43 10.87
CA ASP A 216 -6.92 19.90 11.62
C ASP A 216 -7.03 19.79 13.15
N CYS A 217 -8.04 20.41 13.75
CA CYS A 217 -8.26 20.28 15.18
C CYS A 217 -8.70 18.86 15.51
N TYR A 218 -8.21 18.30 16.62
CA TYR A 218 -8.72 17.02 17.15
C TYR A 218 -8.55 15.81 16.23
N THR A 219 -7.52 15.84 15.39
CA THR A 219 -7.20 14.75 14.47
C THR A 219 -6.74 13.50 15.23
N SER A 220 -7.04 12.34 14.65
CA SER A 220 -6.45 11.06 15.08
C SER A 220 -5.38 10.54 14.12
N LEU A 221 -5.23 11.20 12.97
CA LEU A 221 -4.19 10.97 11.97
C LEU A 221 -4.16 12.17 11.03
N SER A 222 -3.00 12.82 10.86
CA SER A 222 -2.79 13.88 9.86
C SER A 222 -1.44 13.68 9.18
N LEU A 223 -1.46 13.53 7.85
CA LEU A 223 -0.30 13.26 7.00
C LEU A 223 -0.20 14.29 5.89
N GLY A 224 0.98 14.90 5.74
CA GLY A 224 1.27 15.85 4.66
C GLY A 224 1.05 17.29 5.11
N HIS A 225 0.17 18.00 4.43
CA HIS A 225 -0.20 19.39 4.72
C HIS A 225 -1.49 19.45 5.53
N GLY A 226 -1.57 20.42 6.46
CA GLY A 226 -2.77 20.66 7.27
C GLY A 226 -3.96 21.11 6.42
N MET A 227 -5.12 20.52 6.66
CA MET A 227 -6.33 20.77 5.87
C MET A 227 -7.49 21.25 6.76
N CYS A 228 -8.29 22.17 6.20
CA CYS A 228 -9.52 22.62 6.83
C CYS A 228 -10.60 22.92 5.79
N PHE A 229 -11.69 22.16 5.87
CA PHE A 229 -12.80 22.12 4.92
C PHE A 229 -12.33 21.85 3.48
N ASP A 230 -12.35 22.89 2.64
CA ASP A 230 -11.92 22.85 1.23
C ASP A 230 -10.62 23.65 1.01
N GLY A 231 -9.95 24.06 2.10
CA GLY A 231 -8.66 24.76 2.06
C GLY A 231 -7.71 24.23 3.13
N HIS A 232 -6.79 25.07 3.59
CA HIS A 232 -5.79 24.70 4.57
C HIS A 232 -6.08 25.20 5.98
N THR A 233 -5.45 24.57 6.96
CA THR A 233 -5.41 25.01 8.36
C THR A 233 -4.84 26.42 8.44
N PRO A 234 -5.49 27.37 9.16
CA PRO A 234 -4.94 28.71 9.33
C PRO A 234 -3.54 28.66 9.97
N GLY A 235 -2.54 29.18 9.28
CA GLY A 235 -1.15 29.03 9.72
C GLY A 235 -0.15 29.27 8.61
N SER A 236 1.02 28.64 8.73
CA SER A 236 2.07 28.72 7.72
C SER A 236 1.71 27.86 6.50
N GLU A 237 1.55 28.50 5.34
CA GLU A 237 1.37 27.79 4.08
C GLU A 237 2.66 27.04 3.69
N ASN A 238 2.54 25.83 3.15
CA ASN A 238 3.67 24.97 2.71
C ASN A 238 4.50 24.38 3.85
N VAL A 239 3.87 24.09 4.99
CA VAL A 239 4.45 23.21 6.02
C VAL A 239 3.93 21.80 5.80
N TYR A 240 4.86 20.82 5.81
CA TYR A 240 4.55 19.43 5.55
C TYR A 240 5.19 18.53 6.60
N GLY A 241 4.47 17.52 7.05
CA GLY A 241 4.93 16.60 8.08
C GLY A 241 3.85 15.61 8.47
N VAL A 242 3.81 15.29 9.76
CA VAL A 242 2.76 14.50 10.38
C VAL A 242 2.42 15.12 11.72
N ASP A 243 1.18 14.98 12.17
CA ASP A 243 0.86 15.27 13.57
C ASP A 243 0.97 14.04 14.46
N LEU A 244 0.88 14.31 15.76
CA LEU A 244 0.72 13.27 16.76
C LEU A 244 -0.66 12.64 16.59
N LEU A 245 -0.78 11.36 16.95
CA LEU A 245 -2.07 10.67 16.92
C LEU A 245 -3.06 11.28 17.92
N TYR A 246 -2.55 11.77 19.05
CA TYR A 246 -3.33 12.61 19.94
C TYR A 246 -2.97 14.06 19.67
N ASP A 247 -3.72 14.70 18.79
CA ASP A 247 -3.69 16.14 18.59
C ASP A 247 -5.00 16.77 19.07
N ILE A 248 -4.89 17.88 19.80
CA ILE A 248 -6.03 18.70 20.25
C ILE A 248 -5.86 20.15 19.82
N ASP A 249 -4.71 20.49 19.27
CA ASP A 249 -4.36 21.80 18.81
C ASP A 249 -4.80 21.93 17.34
N CYS A 250 -5.02 23.16 16.90
CA CYS A 250 -5.39 23.47 15.53
C CYS A 250 -4.16 24.04 14.82
N GLN A 251 -3.13 23.21 14.66
CA GLN A 251 -1.84 23.61 14.13
C GLN A 251 -1.49 22.78 12.89
N GLU A 252 -0.65 23.32 12.02
CA GLU A 252 -0.13 22.58 10.88
C GLU A 252 0.72 21.36 11.30
N PRO A 253 0.77 20.30 10.45
CA PRO A 253 1.62 19.13 10.66
C PRO A 253 3.05 19.48 11.01
N ILE A 254 3.53 19.00 12.15
CA ILE A 254 4.87 19.34 12.64
C ILE A 254 5.93 18.47 11.94
N PRO A 255 6.87 19.05 11.18
CA PRO A 255 7.84 18.27 10.38
C PRO A 255 8.77 17.39 11.23
N SER A 256 8.98 17.74 12.51
CA SER A 256 9.83 16.99 13.45
C SER A 256 9.15 15.83 14.14
N ASN A 257 7.82 15.69 14.03
CA ASN A 257 7.14 14.51 14.54
C ASN A 257 7.49 13.30 13.68
N SER A 258 7.37 12.11 14.27
CA SER A 258 7.51 10.85 13.54
C SER A 258 6.27 10.01 13.71
N LEU A 259 5.93 9.26 12.67
CA LEU A 259 4.81 8.34 12.69
C LEU A 259 5.17 7.09 11.90
N ARG A 260 4.70 5.95 12.39
CA ARG A 260 4.79 4.66 11.71
C ARG A 260 3.41 4.02 11.68
N LEU A 261 2.99 3.57 10.50
CA LEU A 261 1.75 2.81 10.31
C LEU A 261 2.06 1.38 9.90
N TYR A 262 1.32 0.46 10.50
CA TYR A 262 1.46 -0.97 10.33
C TYR A 262 0.11 -1.57 9.96
N PHE A 263 0.12 -2.68 9.24
CA PHE A 263 -1.05 -3.53 9.04
C PHE A 263 -0.91 -4.82 9.85
N ARG A 264 -2.06 -5.43 10.16
CA ARG A 264 -2.08 -6.72 10.85
C ARG A 264 -1.49 -7.81 9.97
N ASP A 265 -0.49 -8.52 10.49
CA ASP A 265 0.29 -9.49 9.75
C ASP A 265 0.23 -10.84 10.46
N ASP A 266 -0.50 -11.80 9.89
CA ASP A 266 -0.54 -13.15 10.42
C ASP A 266 0.77 -13.85 10.04
N ASP A 267 1.44 -14.50 10.99
CA ASP A 267 2.65 -15.28 10.67
C ASP A 267 2.23 -16.58 10.00
N GLU A 268 2.13 -16.55 8.67
CA GLU A 268 1.76 -17.73 7.89
C GLU A 268 2.81 -18.83 8.05
N CYS A 269 4.07 -18.47 8.27
CA CYS A 269 5.15 -19.42 8.52
C CYS A 269 5.08 -20.10 9.90
N ALA A 270 4.35 -19.55 10.88
CA ALA A 270 4.24 -20.14 12.22
C ALA A 270 3.62 -21.55 12.23
N THR A 271 2.80 -21.88 11.23
CA THR A 271 2.08 -23.17 11.16
C THR A 271 2.48 -24.03 9.95
N VAL A 272 3.40 -23.54 9.11
CA VAL A 272 3.79 -24.20 7.86
C VAL A 272 5.05 -25.03 8.04
N THR A 273 5.08 -26.22 7.42
CA THR A 273 6.29 -27.04 7.29
C THR A 273 6.70 -27.13 5.84
N CYS A 274 7.82 -26.50 5.49
CA CYS A 274 8.39 -26.59 4.14
C CYS A 274 9.08 -27.95 3.89
N PRO A 275 9.22 -28.37 2.62
CA PRO A 275 10.00 -29.56 2.26
C PRO A 275 11.45 -29.50 2.75
N ILE A 276 12.09 -30.67 2.89
CA ILE A 276 13.51 -30.76 3.25
C ILE A 276 14.35 -29.94 2.26
N GLY A 277 15.23 -29.08 2.77
CA GLY A 277 16.07 -28.18 1.97
C GLY A 277 15.44 -26.81 1.69
N TYR A 278 14.20 -26.55 2.14
CA TYR A 278 13.50 -25.28 1.97
C TYR A 278 13.19 -24.64 3.33
N HIS A 279 13.12 -23.31 3.37
CA HIS A 279 12.63 -22.54 4.52
C HIS A 279 11.42 -21.69 4.10
N CYS A 280 10.56 -21.40 5.07
CA CYS A 280 9.37 -20.59 4.85
C CYS A 280 9.76 -19.10 4.82
N VAL A 281 9.24 -18.39 3.84
CA VAL A 281 9.29 -16.92 3.73
C VAL A 281 7.86 -16.42 3.84
N ASP A 282 7.67 -15.55 4.81
CA ASP A 282 6.37 -15.03 5.20
C ASP A 282 5.95 -13.87 4.29
N GLY A 283 4.78 -14.01 3.68
CA GLY A 283 4.21 -13.07 2.72
C GLY A 283 3.19 -12.14 3.36
N VAL A 284 2.28 -11.62 2.55
CA VAL A 284 1.04 -10.97 3.03
C VAL A 284 -0.09 -11.94 2.76
N ASN A 285 -0.75 -12.42 3.81
CA ASN A 285 -1.82 -13.44 3.73
C ASN A 285 -1.37 -14.70 2.94
N SER A 286 -0.08 -14.99 2.91
CA SER A 286 0.51 -16.03 2.06
C SER A 286 1.92 -16.39 2.53
N PHE A 287 2.40 -17.56 2.14
CA PHE A 287 3.78 -17.97 2.40
C PHE A 287 4.41 -18.59 1.16
N THR A 288 5.74 -18.55 1.09
CA THR A 288 6.50 -19.24 0.05
C THR A 288 7.62 -20.06 0.68
N CYS A 289 7.76 -21.33 0.27
CA CYS A 289 8.93 -22.13 0.65
C CYS A 289 10.05 -21.87 -0.36
N VAL A 290 11.17 -21.30 0.09
CA VAL A 290 12.32 -21.01 -0.77
C VAL A 290 13.51 -21.93 -0.43
N PRO A 291 14.37 -22.30 -1.40
CA PRO A 291 15.55 -23.12 -1.12
C PRO A 291 16.44 -22.48 -0.06
N SER A 292 16.89 -23.28 0.89
CA SER A 292 17.92 -22.85 1.85
C SER A 292 19.22 -22.67 1.08
N LYS A 293 19.81 -21.47 1.13
CA LYS A 293 21.14 -21.26 0.53
C LYS A 293 22.16 -22.13 1.26
N GLU A 294 22.90 -22.94 0.50
CA GLU A 294 24.08 -23.69 0.98
C GLU A 294 25.23 -22.75 1.34
#